data_AF-A0A1F5ZHJ9-F1
#
_entry.id   AF-A0A1F5ZHJ9-F1
#
_cell.length_a   1.000
_cell.length_b   1.000
_cell.length_c   1.000
_cell.angle_alpha   90.00
_cell.angle_beta   90.00
_cell.angle_gamma   90.00
#
_symmetry.space_group_name_H-M   'P 1'
#
loop_
_entity.id
_entity.type
_entity.pdbx_description
1 polymer ?
#
loop_
_entity_poly.entity_id
_entity_poly.type
_entity_poly.pdbx_seq_one_letter_code
_entity_poly.pdbx_strand_id
1 'polypeptide(L)'
;MKILDSIQLKLLTIIAIASLGVIFVGLLSVFSLRRITDNFSNYIDASTSKVQSIQKALISLENANSSLAFALSYENLENLDDINRNESDFNHAILQYSVFVNALIWGSASEEFQNQDGGIIYSEWKRMEIPKDFLVPPADEKEKKTVEELGTSITPFVTDAQKIFSLKRKILRQSSTVQQGDIDKSKTELASLVLSLKTSRENISKLIETYISQTDVVMKTEIEQQNKFTKSLYQLIFTFIGLNLLAVVIISTYITRFLILIPIQQLTKVVNDISTGKLDSKIDPRLLESKGEIGDLARAFDRTVVSLKLAMREKGQTGQSDTSTTKEAT
;
A
#
# COMPACT_ATOMS: atom_id res chain seq x y z
N MET A 1 6.69 -10.12 48.68
CA MET A 1 6.29 -9.02 47.76
C MET A 1 7.07 -7.75 48.11
N LYS A 2 8.41 -7.74 47.93
CA LYS A 2 9.30 -6.57 48.15
C LYS A 2 9.79 -5.93 46.84
N ILE A 3 9.58 -6.61 45.72
CA ILE A 3 10.16 -6.25 44.42
C ILE A 3 9.44 -5.04 43.81
N LEU A 4 8.15 -4.87 44.08
CA LEU A 4 7.31 -3.81 43.48
C LEU A 4 7.63 -2.38 43.97
N ASP A 5 8.27 -2.23 45.13
CA ASP A 5 8.55 -0.92 45.74
C ASP A 5 10.02 -0.46 45.58
N SER A 6 10.82 -1.18 44.79
CA SER A 6 12.22 -0.82 44.49
C SER A 6 12.30 0.41 43.59
N ILE A 7 13.26 1.30 43.86
CA ILE A 7 13.58 2.45 43.00
C ILE A 7 14.02 1.97 41.61
N GLN A 8 14.76 0.86 41.53
CA GLN A 8 15.19 0.28 40.27
C GLN A 8 13.98 -0.14 39.42
N LEU A 9 13.00 -0.82 40.01
CA LEU A 9 11.79 -1.22 39.29
C LEU A 9 10.99 0.00 38.82
N LYS A 10 10.86 1.04 39.64
CA LYS A 10 10.18 2.29 39.27
C LYS A 10 10.81 2.96 38.04
N LEU A 11 12.15 3.00 37.96
CA LEU A 11 12.87 3.51 36.80
C LEU A 11 12.73 2.59 35.59
N LEU A 12 12.76 1.27 35.80
CA LEU A 12 12.57 0.28 34.74
C LEU A 12 11.16 0.39 34.12
N THR A 13 10.13 0.70 34.91
CA THR A 13 8.78 0.97 34.40
C THR A 13 8.75 2.14 33.40
N ILE A 14 9.49 3.22 33.65
CA ILE A 14 9.59 4.35 32.71
C ILE A 14 10.21 3.89 31.39
N ILE A 15 11.32 3.15 31.47
CA ILE A 15 12.02 2.63 30.29
C ILE A 15 11.15 1.64 29.53
N ALA A 16 10.41 0.78 30.23
CA ALA A 16 9.51 -0.19 29.63
C ALA A 16 8.37 0.50 28.86
N ILE A 17 7.75 1.54 29.42
CA ILE A 17 6.68 2.29 28.77
C ILE A 17 7.20 3.02 27.51
N ALA A 18 8.37 3.64 27.60
CA ALA A 18 9.01 4.29 26.46
C ALA A 18 9.34 3.27 25.35
N SER A 19 9.94 2.14 25.72
CA SER A 19 10.33 1.08 24.78
C SER A 19 9.13 0.43 24.11
N LEU A 20 8.05 0.17 24.87
CA LEU A 20 6.82 -0.41 24.35
C LEU A 20 6.15 0.52 23.31
N GLY A 21 6.23 1.83 23.52
CA GLY A 21 5.79 2.83 22.54
C GLY A 21 6.55 2.72 21.22
N VAL A 22 7.89 2.69 21.29
CA VAL A 22 8.76 2.57 20.11
C VAL A 22 8.51 1.25 19.38
N ILE A 23 8.40 0.13 20.10
CA ILE A 23 8.12 -1.18 19.50
C ILE A 23 6.77 -1.17 18.79
N PHE A 24 5.73 -0.63 19.43
CA PHE A 24 4.40 -0.57 18.83
C PHE A 24 4.37 0.27 17.55
N VAL A 25 5.02 1.44 17.57
CA VAL A 25 5.18 2.28 16.37
C VAL A 25 5.95 1.54 15.28
N GLY A 26 7.06 0.89 15.63
CA GLY A 26 7.86 0.11 14.70
C GLY A 26 7.06 -1.02 14.04
N LEU A 27 6.28 -1.78 14.83
CA LEU A 27 5.40 -2.84 14.31
C LEU A 27 4.33 -2.28 13.37
N LEU A 28 3.68 -1.17 13.76
CA LEU A 28 2.70 -0.51 12.90
C LEU A 28 3.32 -0.02 11.59
N SER A 29 4.52 0.54 11.63
CA SER A 29 5.26 1.01 10.45
C SER A 29 5.66 -0.13 9.53
N VAL A 30 6.16 -1.26 10.06
CA VAL A 30 6.51 -2.42 9.23
C VAL A 30 5.27 -3.03 8.58
N PHE A 31 4.19 -3.19 9.35
CA PHE A 31 2.94 -3.73 8.82
C PHE A 31 2.31 -2.82 7.77
N SER A 32 2.32 -1.50 8.00
CA SER A 32 1.79 -0.54 7.02
C SER A 32 2.60 -0.51 5.74
N LEU A 33 3.93 -0.45 5.83
CA LEU A 33 4.81 -0.45 4.66
C LEU A 33 4.62 -1.72 3.83
N ARG A 34 4.61 -2.89 4.48
CA ARG A 34 4.38 -4.15 3.79
C ARG A 34 3.05 -4.17 3.05
N ARG A 35 1.96 -3.74 3.71
CA ARG A 35 0.63 -3.68 3.09
C ARG A 35 0.59 -2.69 1.92
N ILE A 36 1.25 -1.54 2.05
CA ILE A 36 1.35 -0.55 0.97
C ILE A 36 2.10 -1.14 -0.23
N THR A 37 3.23 -1.80 0.01
CA THR A 37 4.04 -2.43 -1.05
C THR A 37 3.29 -3.56 -1.74
N ASP A 38 2.67 -4.47 -1.00
CA ASP A 38 1.93 -5.61 -1.56
C ASP A 38 0.74 -5.12 -2.40
N ASN A 39 -0.03 -4.16 -1.88
CA ASN A 39 -1.15 -3.57 -2.62
C ASN A 39 -0.68 -2.80 -3.86
N PHE A 40 0.40 -2.03 -3.74
CA PHE A 40 0.92 -1.24 -4.86
C PHE A 40 1.48 -2.14 -5.96
N SER A 41 2.24 -3.18 -5.63
CA SER A 41 2.77 -4.13 -6.62
C SER A 41 1.64 -4.82 -7.35
N ASN A 42 0.70 -5.44 -6.61
CA ASN A 42 -0.43 -6.14 -7.22
C ASN A 42 -1.25 -5.22 -8.13
N TYR A 43 -1.45 -3.96 -7.70
CA TYR A 43 -2.19 -2.99 -8.48
C TYR A 43 -1.45 -2.57 -9.75
N ILE A 44 -0.16 -2.25 -9.65
CA ILE A 44 0.68 -1.87 -10.79
C ILE A 44 0.77 -3.01 -11.78
N ASP A 45 0.97 -4.24 -11.32
CA ASP A 45 1.08 -5.42 -12.19
C ASP A 45 -0.24 -5.68 -12.92
N ALA A 46 -1.37 -5.60 -12.21
CA ALA A 46 -2.70 -5.73 -12.78
C ALA A 46 -2.99 -4.64 -13.83
N SER A 47 -2.79 -3.37 -13.47
CA SER A 47 -3.08 -2.23 -14.34
C SER A 47 -2.16 -2.21 -15.57
N THR A 48 -0.86 -2.46 -15.37
CA THR A 48 0.12 -2.56 -16.46
C THR A 48 -0.25 -3.68 -17.43
N SER A 49 -0.66 -4.85 -16.92
CA SER A 49 -1.04 -5.98 -17.77
C SER A 49 -2.28 -5.68 -18.60
N LYS A 50 -3.27 -4.97 -18.03
CA LYS A 50 -4.47 -4.52 -18.77
C LYS A 50 -4.11 -3.53 -19.88
N VAL A 51 -3.28 -2.52 -19.57
CA VAL A 51 -2.81 -1.53 -20.56
C VAL A 51 -1.99 -2.21 -21.67
N GLN A 52 -1.11 -3.14 -21.33
CA GLN A 52 -0.36 -3.90 -22.32
C GLN A 52 -1.26 -4.78 -23.18
N SER A 53 -2.32 -5.38 -22.60
CA SER A 53 -3.30 -6.16 -23.35
C SER A 53 -4.00 -5.31 -24.40
N ILE A 54 -4.52 -4.13 -24.03
CA ILE A 54 -5.18 -3.24 -25.00
C ILE A 54 -4.21 -2.69 -26.05
N GLN A 55 -2.96 -2.40 -25.69
CA GLN A 55 -1.93 -2.00 -26.65
C GLN A 55 -1.62 -3.12 -27.66
N LYS A 56 -1.48 -4.36 -27.19
CA LYS A 56 -1.27 -5.51 -28.07
C LYS A 56 -2.50 -5.79 -28.96
N ALA A 57 -3.71 -5.58 -28.45
CA ALA A 57 -4.93 -5.61 -29.26
C ALA A 57 -4.88 -4.54 -30.37
N LEU A 58 -4.53 -3.30 -30.03
CA LEU A 58 -4.41 -2.20 -31.01
C LEU A 58 -3.35 -2.48 -32.07
N ILE A 59 -2.18 -2.99 -31.68
CA ILE A 59 -1.12 -3.40 -32.62
C ILE A 59 -1.63 -4.50 -33.56
N SER A 60 -2.34 -5.49 -33.02
CA SER A 60 -2.94 -6.57 -33.81
C SER A 60 -3.97 -6.05 -34.80
N LEU A 61 -4.81 -5.09 -34.39
CA LEU A 61 -5.75 -4.41 -35.28
C LEU A 61 -5.06 -3.63 -36.39
N GLU A 62 -3.95 -2.94 -36.08
CA GLU A 62 -3.17 -2.21 -37.10
C GLU A 62 -2.45 -3.16 -38.07
N ASN A 63 -1.98 -4.31 -37.60
CA ASN A 63 -1.43 -5.37 -38.46
C ASN A 63 -2.50 -5.94 -39.41
N ALA A 64 -3.71 -6.16 -38.91
CA ALA A 64 -4.85 -6.56 -39.74
C ALA A 64 -5.16 -5.47 -40.79
N ASN A 65 -5.21 -4.20 -40.37
CA ASN A 65 -5.42 -3.06 -41.26
C ASN A 65 -4.31 -2.94 -42.33
N SER A 66 -3.05 -3.18 -41.97
CA SER A 66 -1.92 -3.17 -42.91
C SER A 66 -2.06 -4.26 -43.98
N SER A 67 -2.38 -5.48 -43.57
CA SER A 67 -2.63 -6.62 -44.47
C SER A 67 -3.77 -6.33 -45.45
N LEU A 68 -4.84 -5.70 -44.94
CA LEU A 68 -5.96 -5.28 -45.77
C LEU A 68 -5.60 -4.12 -46.71
N ALA A 69 -4.84 -3.13 -46.24
CA ALA A 69 -4.42 -1.98 -47.04
C ALA A 69 -3.57 -2.42 -48.23
N PHE A 70 -2.68 -3.39 -48.03
CA PHE A 70 -1.93 -4.04 -49.11
C PHE A 70 -2.90 -4.69 -50.10
N ALA A 71 -3.90 -5.44 -49.62
CA ALA A 71 -4.90 -6.06 -50.46
C ALA A 71 -5.83 -5.07 -51.20
N LEU A 72 -5.97 -3.85 -50.69
CA LEU A 72 -6.76 -2.80 -51.33
C LEU A 72 -5.98 -2.07 -52.42
N SER A 73 -4.65 -1.97 -52.30
CA SER A 73 -3.80 -1.31 -53.30
C SER A 73 -3.99 -1.96 -54.68
N TYR A 74 -4.32 -1.14 -55.68
CA TYR A 74 -4.65 -1.59 -57.04
C TYR A 74 -3.40 -2.08 -57.80
N GLU A 75 -2.22 -1.61 -57.40
CA GLU A 75 -0.95 -1.85 -58.09
C GLU A 75 -0.18 -3.08 -57.56
N ASN A 76 -0.43 -3.55 -56.33
CA ASN A 76 0.44 -4.56 -55.69
C ASN A 76 -0.12 -5.99 -55.67
N LEU A 77 -1.30 -6.25 -56.23
CA LEU A 77 -1.88 -7.59 -56.26
C LEU A 77 -1.95 -8.12 -57.69
N GLU A 78 -0.82 -8.62 -58.18
CA GLU A 78 -0.72 -9.18 -59.53
C GLU A 78 -1.22 -10.64 -59.59
N ASN A 79 -1.31 -11.34 -58.46
CA ASN A 79 -1.66 -12.77 -58.41
C ASN A 79 -2.60 -13.16 -57.24
N LEU A 80 -3.13 -14.39 -57.29
CA LEU A 80 -4.03 -14.94 -56.26
C LEU A 80 -3.31 -15.28 -54.95
N ASP A 81 -2.02 -15.61 -55.01
CA ASP A 81 -1.24 -16.05 -53.84
C ASP A 81 -1.02 -14.90 -52.86
N ASP A 82 -0.78 -13.68 -53.37
CA ASP A 82 -0.65 -12.47 -52.55
C ASP A 82 -1.95 -12.16 -51.83
N ILE A 83 -3.11 -12.34 -52.47
CA ILE A 83 -4.42 -12.15 -51.83
C ILE A 83 -4.60 -13.16 -50.69
N ASN A 84 -4.30 -14.43 -50.94
CA ASN A 84 -4.46 -15.49 -49.94
C ASN A 84 -3.51 -15.30 -48.75
N ARG A 85 -2.27 -14.86 -49.02
CA ARG A 85 -1.29 -14.54 -47.97
C ARG A 85 -1.77 -13.40 -47.09
N ASN A 86 -2.19 -12.27 -47.68
CA ASN A 86 -2.69 -11.12 -46.93
C ASN A 86 -3.99 -11.44 -46.17
N GLU A 87 -4.86 -12.29 -46.71
CA GLU A 87 -6.05 -12.77 -45.97
C GLU A 87 -5.66 -13.65 -44.78
N SER A 88 -4.65 -14.52 -44.94
CA SER A 88 -4.10 -15.32 -43.85
C SER A 88 -3.49 -14.44 -42.75
N ASP A 89 -2.66 -13.46 -43.13
CA ASP A 89 -2.02 -12.52 -42.20
C ASP A 89 -3.08 -11.66 -41.47
N PHE A 90 -4.12 -11.21 -42.20
CA PHE A 90 -5.28 -10.54 -41.64
C PHE A 90 -6.00 -11.40 -40.59
N ASN A 91 -6.35 -12.64 -40.94
CA ASN A 91 -7.07 -13.55 -40.04
C ASN A 91 -6.25 -13.87 -38.79
N HIS A 92 -4.95 -14.05 -38.95
CA HIS A 92 -4.04 -14.25 -37.82
C HIS A 92 -4.04 -13.03 -36.91
N ALA A 93 -3.86 -11.82 -37.45
CA ALA A 93 -3.88 -10.59 -36.68
C ALA A 93 -5.23 -10.35 -35.95
N ILE A 94 -6.36 -10.70 -36.57
CA ILE A 94 -7.68 -10.68 -35.91
C ILE A 94 -7.76 -11.66 -34.76
N LEU A 95 -7.20 -12.88 -34.92
CA LEU A 95 -7.14 -13.84 -33.83
C LEU A 95 -6.32 -13.27 -32.65
N GLN A 96 -5.18 -12.64 -32.94
CA GLN A 96 -4.37 -11.99 -31.91
C GLN A 96 -5.12 -10.85 -31.20
N TYR A 97 -5.86 -10.02 -31.93
CA TYR A 97 -6.75 -9.02 -31.35
C TYR A 97 -7.76 -9.66 -30.38
N SER A 98 -8.45 -10.71 -30.83
CA SER A 98 -9.44 -11.42 -30.01
C SER A 98 -8.83 -12.02 -28.76
N VAL A 99 -7.60 -12.53 -28.81
CA VAL A 99 -6.89 -13.07 -27.65
C VAL A 99 -6.76 -12.02 -26.55
N PHE A 100 -6.26 -10.84 -26.86
CA PHE A 100 -6.04 -9.78 -25.86
C PHE A 100 -7.34 -9.15 -25.36
N VAL A 101 -8.36 -9.01 -26.21
CA VAL A 101 -9.67 -8.51 -25.79
C VAL A 101 -10.38 -9.52 -24.90
N ASN A 102 -10.40 -10.81 -25.25
CA ASN A 102 -11.00 -11.85 -24.40
C ASN A 102 -10.25 -12.01 -23.06
N ALA A 103 -8.94 -11.79 -23.03
CA ALA A 103 -8.18 -11.75 -21.78
C ALA A 103 -8.65 -10.62 -20.86
N LEU A 104 -9.06 -9.47 -21.40
CA LEU A 104 -9.68 -8.37 -20.64
C LEU A 104 -11.13 -8.66 -20.23
N ILE A 105 -11.88 -9.45 -20.99
CA ILE A 105 -13.27 -9.81 -20.63
C ILE A 105 -13.29 -10.81 -19.49
N TRP A 106 -12.54 -11.90 -19.63
CA TRP A 106 -12.62 -13.07 -18.75
C TRP A 106 -11.48 -13.20 -17.75
N GLY A 107 -10.36 -12.51 -17.99
CA GLY A 107 -9.10 -12.74 -17.31
C GLY A 107 -8.33 -13.91 -17.92
N SER A 108 -7.06 -13.71 -18.26
CA SER A 108 -6.19 -14.72 -18.91
C SER A 108 -6.00 -16.03 -18.12
N ALA A 109 -6.26 -16.02 -16.82
CA ALA A 109 -6.13 -17.18 -15.94
C ALA A 109 -7.45 -17.98 -15.78
N SER A 110 -8.59 -17.45 -16.23
CA SER A 110 -9.90 -18.05 -15.98
C SER A 110 -10.17 -19.29 -16.85
N GLU A 111 -11.07 -20.15 -16.39
CA GLU A 111 -11.51 -21.31 -17.18
C GLU A 111 -12.30 -20.88 -18.41
N GLU A 112 -13.07 -19.78 -18.30
CA GLU A 112 -13.81 -19.17 -19.39
C GLU A 112 -12.88 -18.75 -20.53
N PHE A 113 -11.76 -18.09 -20.21
CA PHE A 113 -10.74 -17.73 -21.21
C PHE A 113 -10.10 -18.97 -21.85
N GLN A 114 -9.80 -19.99 -21.04
CA GLN A 114 -9.14 -21.21 -21.51
C GLN A 114 -10.00 -22.03 -22.48
N ASN A 115 -11.32 -22.02 -22.28
CA ASN A 115 -12.27 -22.80 -23.06
C ASN A 115 -12.93 -22.01 -24.22
N GLN A 116 -12.66 -20.71 -24.33
CA GLN A 116 -13.23 -19.83 -25.36
C GLN A 116 -12.92 -20.34 -26.77
N ASP A 117 -13.94 -20.35 -27.64
CA ASP A 117 -13.86 -20.84 -29.02
C ASP A 117 -13.25 -22.25 -29.15
N GLY A 118 -13.57 -23.15 -28.20
CA GLY A 118 -13.03 -24.50 -28.17
C GLY A 118 -11.53 -24.56 -27.84
N GLY A 119 -11.00 -23.51 -27.20
CA GLY A 119 -9.61 -23.40 -26.80
C GLY A 119 -8.68 -22.79 -27.86
N ILE A 120 -9.22 -22.32 -28.99
CA ILE A 120 -8.42 -21.66 -30.04
C ILE A 120 -7.71 -20.42 -29.48
N ILE A 121 -8.44 -19.56 -28.77
CA ILE A 121 -7.91 -18.35 -28.13
C ILE A 121 -6.74 -18.67 -27.19
N TYR A 122 -6.92 -19.65 -26.31
CA TYR A 122 -5.89 -20.04 -25.36
C TYR A 122 -4.69 -20.73 -26.02
N SER A 123 -4.93 -21.50 -27.08
CA SER A 123 -3.85 -22.10 -27.86
C SER A 123 -2.97 -21.04 -28.53
N GLU A 124 -3.57 -19.96 -29.01
CA GLU A 124 -2.86 -18.84 -29.60
C GLU A 124 -2.11 -18.03 -28.54
N TRP A 125 -2.73 -17.77 -27.38
CA TRP A 125 -2.06 -17.17 -26.22
C TRP A 125 -0.77 -17.90 -25.85
N LYS A 126 -0.79 -19.25 -25.86
CA LYS A 126 0.41 -20.08 -25.60
C LYS A 126 1.46 -20.00 -26.71
N ARG A 127 1.05 -19.79 -27.96
CA ARG A 127 1.96 -19.70 -29.12
C ARG A 127 2.72 -18.38 -29.16
N MET A 128 2.14 -17.31 -28.62
CA MET A 128 2.74 -15.97 -28.62
C MET A 128 3.98 -15.81 -27.72
N GLU A 129 4.46 -16.89 -27.08
CA GLU A 129 5.61 -16.89 -26.16
C GLU A 129 5.53 -15.78 -25.08
N ILE A 130 4.31 -15.44 -24.68
CA ILE A 130 4.05 -14.45 -23.65
C ILE A 130 4.67 -14.93 -22.33
N PRO A 131 5.37 -14.06 -21.58
CA PRO A 131 5.92 -14.42 -20.28
C PRO A 131 4.87 -15.05 -19.36
N LYS A 132 5.21 -16.12 -18.64
CA LYS A 132 4.25 -16.87 -17.80
C LYS A 132 3.66 -16.04 -16.66
N ASP A 133 4.37 -15.00 -16.25
CA ASP A 133 4.02 -14.01 -15.25
C ASP A 133 3.11 -12.90 -15.78
N PHE A 134 2.92 -12.80 -17.10
CA PHE A 134 1.97 -11.88 -17.69
C PHE A 134 0.54 -12.41 -17.53
N LEU A 135 -0.08 -12.04 -16.41
CA LEU A 135 -1.47 -12.35 -16.11
C LEU A 135 -2.32 -11.10 -16.27
N VAL A 136 -3.21 -11.13 -17.26
CA VAL A 136 -4.21 -10.08 -17.48
C VAL A 136 -5.43 -10.41 -16.61
N PRO A 137 -5.75 -9.59 -15.58
CA PRO A 137 -7.00 -9.72 -14.84
C PRO A 137 -8.17 -9.21 -15.70
N PRO A 138 -9.41 -9.63 -15.40
CA PRO A 138 -10.58 -9.07 -16.06
C PRO A 138 -10.68 -7.56 -15.81
N ALA A 139 -11.31 -6.86 -16.76
CA ALA A 139 -11.56 -5.43 -16.69
C ALA A 139 -12.42 -5.08 -15.48
N ASP A 140 -12.21 -3.90 -14.91
CA ASP A 140 -12.98 -3.46 -13.75
C ASP A 140 -14.44 -3.19 -14.13
N GLU A 141 -15.34 -3.15 -13.15
CA GLU A 141 -16.78 -2.93 -13.38
C GLU A 141 -17.09 -1.68 -14.23
N LYS A 142 -16.27 -0.63 -14.12
CA LYS A 142 -16.42 0.60 -14.90
C LYS A 142 -16.00 0.45 -16.37
N GLU A 143 -15.17 -0.54 -16.66
CA GLU A 143 -14.54 -0.79 -17.96
C GLU A 143 -15.22 -1.93 -18.73
N LYS A 144 -15.86 -2.85 -17.99
CA LYS A 144 -16.42 -4.11 -18.50
C LYS A 144 -17.27 -3.94 -19.76
N LYS A 145 -18.22 -3.02 -19.74
CA LYS A 145 -19.10 -2.74 -20.88
C LYS A 145 -18.30 -2.34 -22.14
N THR A 146 -17.27 -1.52 -21.99
CA THR A 146 -16.46 -1.06 -23.12
C THR A 146 -15.63 -2.20 -23.71
N VAL A 147 -15.13 -3.12 -22.88
CA VAL A 147 -14.41 -4.31 -23.37
C VAL A 147 -15.35 -5.30 -24.07
N GLU A 148 -16.57 -5.49 -23.56
CA GLU A 148 -17.60 -6.30 -24.22
C GLU A 148 -17.99 -5.70 -25.60
N GLU A 149 -18.11 -4.37 -25.66
CA GLU A 149 -18.34 -3.63 -26.92
C GLU A 149 -17.14 -3.77 -27.88
N LEU A 150 -15.90 -3.79 -27.39
CA LEU A 150 -14.70 -4.05 -28.21
C LEU A 150 -14.71 -5.47 -28.81
N GLY A 151 -15.11 -6.47 -28.03
CA GLY A 151 -15.20 -7.86 -28.46
C GLY A 151 -16.26 -8.06 -29.55
N THR A 152 -17.36 -7.32 -29.51
CA THR A 152 -18.44 -7.43 -30.50
C THR A 152 -18.23 -6.54 -31.73
N SER A 153 -17.67 -5.34 -31.56
CA SER A 153 -17.48 -4.33 -32.62
C SER A 153 -16.46 -4.71 -33.69
N ILE A 154 -15.64 -5.75 -33.45
CA ILE A 154 -14.71 -6.29 -34.46
C ILE A 154 -15.43 -7.07 -35.57
N THR A 155 -16.64 -7.57 -35.31
CA THR A 155 -17.35 -8.47 -36.23
C THR A 155 -17.67 -7.83 -37.59
N PRO A 156 -18.23 -6.60 -37.66
CA PRO A 156 -18.45 -5.93 -38.94
C PRO A 156 -17.15 -5.69 -39.71
N PHE A 157 -16.07 -5.31 -39.02
CA PHE A 157 -14.75 -5.10 -39.61
C PHE A 157 -14.22 -6.37 -40.29
N VAL A 158 -14.29 -7.52 -39.59
CA VAL A 158 -13.87 -8.82 -40.12
C VAL A 158 -14.74 -9.24 -41.31
N THR A 159 -16.05 -9.09 -41.17
CA THR A 159 -17.01 -9.49 -42.22
C THR A 159 -16.78 -8.70 -43.51
N ASP A 160 -16.58 -7.39 -43.42
CA ASP A 160 -16.36 -6.56 -44.61
C ASP A 160 -14.97 -6.77 -45.20
N ALA A 161 -13.93 -7.03 -44.40
CA ALA A 161 -12.62 -7.42 -44.89
C ALA A 161 -12.67 -8.74 -45.70
N GLN A 162 -13.37 -9.76 -45.20
CA GLN A 162 -13.54 -11.04 -45.90
C GLN A 162 -14.27 -10.88 -47.25
N LYS A 163 -15.27 -9.99 -47.31
CA LYS A 163 -15.93 -9.63 -48.57
C LYS A 163 -14.95 -8.95 -49.53
N ILE A 164 -14.10 -8.05 -49.05
CA ILE A 164 -13.06 -7.39 -49.87
C ILE A 164 -12.10 -8.42 -50.49
N PHE A 165 -11.55 -9.34 -49.69
CA PHE A 165 -10.68 -10.40 -50.21
C PHE A 165 -11.37 -11.25 -51.28
N SER A 166 -12.64 -11.62 -51.02
CA SER A 166 -13.46 -12.41 -51.95
C SER A 166 -13.75 -11.66 -53.25
N LEU A 167 -14.05 -10.36 -53.17
CA LEU A 167 -14.32 -9.50 -54.31
C LEU A 167 -13.06 -9.25 -55.15
N LYS A 168 -11.90 -9.05 -54.49
CA LYS A 168 -10.60 -8.94 -55.16
C LYS A 168 -10.24 -10.22 -55.93
N ARG A 169 -10.42 -11.40 -55.33
CA ARG A 169 -10.27 -12.68 -56.05
C ARG A 169 -11.16 -12.76 -57.28
N LYS A 170 -12.41 -12.33 -57.16
CA LYS A 170 -13.38 -12.34 -58.26
C LYS A 170 -12.94 -11.40 -59.40
N ILE A 171 -12.53 -10.18 -59.08
CA ILE A 171 -12.04 -9.19 -60.06
C ILE A 171 -10.82 -9.73 -60.80
N LEU A 172 -9.85 -10.32 -60.09
CA LEU A 172 -8.65 -10.88 -60.72
C LEU A 172 -9.01 -12.01 -61.71
N ARG A 173 -9.91 -12.92 -61.33
CA ARG A 173 -10.41 -14.01 -62.20
C ARG A 173 -11.26 -13.52 -63.39
N GLN A 174 -11.93 -12.38 -63.28
CA GLN A 174 -12.76 -11.81 -64.34
C GLN A 174 -11.95 -10.91 -65.30
N SER A 175 -10.87 -10.30 -64.81
CA SER A 175 -9.96 -9.51 -65.64
C SER A 175 -9.31 -10.32 -66.76
N SER A 176 -9.19 -11.64 -66.60
CA SER A 176 -8.76 -12.58 -67.63
C SER A 176 -9.82 -12.90 -68.71
N THR A 177 -11.08 -12.47 -68.54
CA THR A 177 -12.23 -12.92 -69.36
C THR A 177 -13.04 -11.80 -70.04
N VAL A 178 -12.52 -10.56 -70.08
CA VAL A 178 -13.06 -9.40 -70.82
C VAL A 178 -14.56 -9.14 -70.60
N GLN A 179 -14.96 -8.85 -69.35
CA GLN A 179 -16.30 -8.33 -69.02
C GLN A 179 -16.19 -7.02 -68.22
N GLN A 180 -16.04 -5.90 -68.94
CA GLN A 180 -15.79 -4.56 -68.36
C GLN A 180 -16.91 -4.07 -67.42
N GLY A 181 -18.18 -4.35 -67.74
CA GLY A 181 -19.33 -3.90 -66.94
C GLY A 181 -19.45 -4.55 -65.56
N ASP A 182 -19.06 -5.82 -65.43
CA ASP A 182 -19.06 -6.53 -64.14
C ASP A 182 -17.91 -6.08 -63.22
N ILE A 183 -16.81 -5.62 -63.83
CA ILE A 183 -15.66 -5.04 -63.12
C ILE A 183 -16.07 -3.69 -62.49
N ASP A 184 -16.82 -2.85 -63.20
CA ASP A 184 -17.25 -1.53 -62.69
C ASP A 184 -18.25 -1.64 -61.53
N LYS A 185 -19.17 -2.62 -61.59
CA LYS A 185 -20.06 -2.93 -60.47
C LYS A 185 -19.28 -3.41 -59.24
N SER A 186 -18.29 -4.29 -59.44
CA SER A 186 -17.43 -4.79 -58.38
C SER A 186 -16.56 -3.68 -57.77
N LYS A 187 -16.11 -2.70 -58.56
CA LYS A 187 -15.39 -1.52 -58.04
C LYS A 187 -16.27 -0.63 -57.16
N THR A 188 -17.54 -0.43 -57.54
CA THR A 188 -18.49 0.35 -56.73
C THR A 188 -18.77 -0.34 -55.38
N GLU A 189 -18.95 -1.66 -55.39
CA GLU A 189 -19.11 -2.46 -54.17
C GLU A 189 -17.85 -2.44 -53.28
N LEU A 190 -16.66 -2.47 -53.89
CA LEU A 190 -15.41 -2.34 -53.15
C LEU A 190 -15.34 -0.99 -52.42
N ALA A 191 -15.71 0.11 -53.08
CA ALA A 191 -15.69 1.44 -52.48
C ALA A 191 -16.64 1.56 -51.27
N SER A 192 -17.83 0.95 -51.32
CA SER A 192 -18.76 0.96 -50.18
C SER A 192 -18.26 0.12 -49.01
N LEU A 193 -17.64 -1.04 -49.28
CA LEU A 193 -17.02 -1.87 -48.25
C LEU A 193 -15.85 -1.17 -47.56
N VAL A 194 -14.98 -0.48 -48.33
CA VAL A 194 -13.88 0.31 -47.77
C VAL A 194 -14.39 1.41 -46.83
N LEU A 195 -15.50 2.08 -47.18
CA LEU A 195 -16.11 3.09 -46.31
C LEU A 195 -16.67 2.48 -45.01
N SER A 196 -17.39 1.35 -45.11
CA SER A 196 -17.91 0.62 -43.94
C SER A 196 -16.79 0.18 -42.99
N LEU A 197 -15.68 -0.28 -43.57
CA LEU A 197 -14.52 -0.76 -42.83
C LEU A 197 -13.80 0.38 -42.10
N LYS A 198 -13.69 1.55 -42.74
CA LYS A 198 -13.20 2.77 -42.10
C LYS A 198 -14.06 3.16 -40.90
N THR A 199 -15.39 3.15 -41.05
CA THR A 199 -16.33 3.44 -39.95
C THR A 199 -16.19 2.44 -38.80
N SER A 200 -16.06 1.15 -39.11
CA SER A 200 -15.86 0.10 -38.10
C SER A 200 -14.56 0.30 -37.34
N ARG A 201 -13.47 0.64 -38.05
CA ARG A 201 -12.17 0.96 -37.44
C ARG A 201 -12.27 2.18 -36.53
N GLU A 202 -12.90 3.26 -36.98
CA GLU A 202 -13.07 4.48 -36.17
C GLU A 202 -13.87 4.18 -34.88
N ASN A 203 -14.89 3.33 -34.95
CA ASN A 203 -15.62 2.89 -33.77
C ASN A 203 -14.74 2.10 -32.80
N ILE A 204 -13.95 1.14 -33.30
CA ILE A 204 -13.03 0.36 -32.46
C ILE A 204 -11.98 1.27 -31.82
N SER A 205 -11.37 2.18 -32.58
CA SER A 205 -10.41 3.16 -32.05
C SER A 205 -11.02 4.02 -30.93
N LYS A 206 -12.25 4.50 -31.12
CA LYS A 206 -12.98 5.26 -30.09
C LYS A 206 -13.25 4.43 -28.83
N LEU A 207 -13.58 3.16 -28.98
CA LEU A 207 -13.76 2.25 -27.84
C LEU A 207 -12.42 2.01 -27.10
N ILE A 208 -11.31 1.87 -27.83
CA ILE A 208 -9.97 1.75 -27.24
C ILE A 208 -9.61 3.03 -26.46
N GLU A 209 -9.83 4.21 -27.03
CA GLU A 209 -9.62 5.49 -26.35
C GLU A 209 -10.50 5.62 -25.09
N THR A 210 -11.75 5.17 -25.19
CA THR A 210 -12.69 5.15 -24.05
C THR A 210 -12.20 4.23 -22.95
N TYR A 211 -11.73 3.03 -23.31
CA TYR A 211 -11.17 2.07 -22.36
C TYR A 211 -9.94 2.65 -21.65
N ILE A 212 -8.97 3.19 -22.39
CA ILE A 212 -7.77 3.82 -21.81
C ILE A 212 -8.14 4.95 -20.85
N SER A 213 -9.10 5.81 -21.23
CA SER A 213 -9.60 6.89 -20.39
C SER A 213 -10.27 6.38 -19.10
N GLN A 214 -11.07 5.31 -19.18
CA GLN A 214 -11.67 4.68 -18.01
C GLN A 214 -10.61 4.07 -17.09
N THR A 215 -9.61 3.38 -17.65
CA THR A 215 -8.49 2.81 -16.89
C THR A 215 -7.68 3.89 -16.17
N ASP A 216 -7.41 5.01 -16.82
CA ASP A 216 -6.75 6.16 -16.18
C ASP A 216 -7.57 6.70 -14.99
N VAL A 217 -8.90 6.74 -15.11
CA VAL A 217 -9.80 7.18 -14.02
C VAL A 217 -9.81 6.18 -12.87
N VAL A 218 -9.86 4.88 -13.16
CA VAL A 218 -9.77 3.82 -12.15
C VAL A 218 -8.42 3.93 -11.42
N MET A 219 -7.33 4.07 -12.17
CA MET A 219 -5.98 4.25 -11.64
C MET A 219 -5.83 5.45 -10.72
N LYS A 220 -6.32 6.61 -11.14
CA LYS A 220 -6.32 7.80 -10.28
C LYS A 220 -7.14 7.58 -9.01
N THR A 221 -8.31 6.97 -9.14
CA THR A 221 -9.19 6.71 -7.98
C THR A 221 -8.51 5.80 -6.96
N GLU A 222 -7.87 4.73 -7.41
CA GLU A 222 -7.19 3.78 -6.52
C GLU A 222 -5.94 4.38 -5.87
N ILE A 223 -5.13 5.11 -6.64
CA ILE A 223 -3.98 5.86 -6.10
C ILE A 223 -4.44 6.88 -5.06
N GLU A 224 -5.54 7.60 -5.31
CA GLU A 224 -6.10 8.54 -4.34
C GLU A 224 -6.60 7.85 -3.06
N GLN A 225 -7.27 6.70 -3.19
CA GLN A 225 -7.70 5.91 -2.03
C GLN A 225 -6.50 5.41 -1.22
N GLN A 226 -5.45 4.93 -1.89
CA GLN A 226 -4.22 4.49 -1.25
C GLN A 226 -3.48 5.64 -0.56
N ASN A 227 -3.44 6.82 -1.18
CA ASN A 227 -2.87 8.03 -0.59
C ASN A 227 -3.67 8.49 0.65
N LYS A 228 -5.00 8.46 0.60
CA LYS A 228 -5.87 8.75 1.75
C LYS A 228 -5.62 7.78 2.89
N PHE A 229 -5.54 6.48 2.60
CA PHE A 229 -5.24 5.45 3.60
C PHE A 229 -3.85 5.67 4.23
N THR A 230 -2.83 5.89 3.40
CA THR A 230 -1.45 6.16 3.84
C THR A 230 -1.38 7.39 4.73
N LYS A 231 -2.06 8.48 4.35
CA LYS A 231 -2.14 9.71 5.15
C LYS A 231 -2.79 9.46 6.51
N SER A 232 -3.91 8.72 6.55
CA SER A 232 -4.60 8.36 7.80
C SER A 232 -3.71 7.51 8.72
N LEU A 233 -2.93 6.58 8.15
CA LEU A 233 -1.97 5.79 8.92
C LEU A 233 -0.85 6.65 9.51
N TYR A 234 -0.25 7.54 8.74
CA TYR A 234 0.76 8.47 9.26
C TYR A 234 0.20 9.35 10.37
N GLN A 235 -1.03 9.87 10.20
CA GLN A 235 -1.70 10.64 11.23
C GLN A 235 -1.89 9.82 12.53
N LEU A 236 -2.27 8.55 12.42
CA LEU A 236 -2.40 7.64 13.57
C LEU A 236 -1.04 7.41 14.24
N ILE A 237 0.01 7.15 13.46
CA ILE A 237 1.38 6.95 13.96
C ILE A 237 1.85 8.19 14.73
N PHE A 238 1.74 9.38 14.14
CA PHE A 238 2.13 10.64 14.80
C PHE A 238 1.31 10.90 16.06
N THR A 239 0.01 10.61 16.05
CA THR A 239 -0.85 10.72 17.23
C THR A 239 -0.37 9.80 18.36
N PHE A 240 -0.03 8.55 18.02
CA PHE A 240 0.46 7.58 19.00
C PHE A 240 1.84 7.97 19.55
N ILE A 241 2.76 8.46 18.71
CA ILE A 241 4.05 9.00 19.15
C ILE A 241 3.83 10.16 20.13
N GLY A 242 2.96 11.11 19.78
CA GLY A 242 2.63 12.25 20.64
C GLY A 242 2.06 11.82 22.00
N LEU A 243 1.11 10.88 22.00
CA LEU A 243 0.54 10.33 23.24
C LEU A 243 1.56 9.55 24.07
N ASN A 244 2.45 8.78 23.42
CA ASN A 244 3.50 8.04 24.13
C ASN A 244 4.51 8.99 24.79
N LEU A 245 4.95 10.02 24.07
CA LEU A 245 5.83 11.05 24.62
C LEU A 245 5.18 11.76 25.82
N LEU A 246 3.91 12.14 25.69
CA LEU A 246 3.15 12.75 26.78
C LEU A 246 3.06 11.80 27.99
N ALA A 247 2.76 10.53 27.77
CA ALA A 247 2.69 9.52 28.82
C ALA A 247 4.04 9.34 29.52
N VAL A 248 5.14 9.25 28.78
CA VAL A 248 6.50 9.15 29.33
C VAL A 248 6.82 10.37 30.19
N VAL A 249 6.50 11.59 29.73
CA VAL A 249 6.73 12.82 30.50
C VAL A 249 5.91 12.83 31.78
N ILE A 250 4.62 12.52 31.72
CA ILE A 250 3.72 12.52 32.88
C ILE A 250 4.17 11.47 33.90
N ILE A 251 4.39 10.22 33.45
CA ILE A 251 4.73 9.10 34.32
C ILE A 251 6.13 9.27 34.91
N SER A 252 7.11 9.68 34.10
CA SER A 252 8.46 9.97 34.57
C SER A 252 8.48 11.09 35.61
N THR A 253 7.75 12.18 35.36
CA THR A 253 7.62 13.29 36.32
C THR A 253 6.94 12.81 37.60
N TYR A 254 5.85 12.05 37.49
CA TYR A 254 5.12 11.53 38.63
C TYR A 254 6.00 10.63 39.51
N ILE A 255 6.64 9.62 38.90
CA ILE A 255 7.50 8.67 39.60
C ILE A 255 8.71 9.37 40.21
N THR A 256 9.45 10.14 39.42
CA THR A 256 10.69 10.78 39.87
C THR A 256 10.41 11.81 40.96
N ARG A 257 9.40 12.67 40.78
CA ARG A 257 9.12 13.76 41.72
C ARG A 257 8.44 13.25 42.98
N PHE A 258 7.33 12.52 42.84
CA PHE A 258 6.48 12.17 43.99
C PHE A 258 6.89 10.89 44.69
N LEU A 259 7.39 9.88 43.96
CA LEU A 259 7.72 8.58 44.55
C LEU A 259 9.18 8.45 44.99
N ILE A 260 10.06 9.35 44.54
CA ILE A 260 11.50 9.30 44.84
C ILE A 260 11.96 10.62 45.47
N LEU A 261 11.89 11.74 44.75
CA LEU A 261 12.53 12.99 45.16
C LEU A 261 11.90 13.62 46.42
N ILE A 262 10.57 13.76 46.47
CA ILE A 262 9.88 14.36 47.64
C ILE A 262 10.15 13.56 48.93
N PRO A 263 10.00 12.22 48.96
CA PRO A 263 10.35 11.42 50.14
C PRO A 263 11.80 11.61 50.60
N ILE A 264 12.77 11.61 49.67
CA ILE A 264 14.18 11.81 50.00
C ILE A 264 14.42 13.21 50.57
N GLN A 265 13.83 14.25 49.97
CA GLN A 265 13.94 15.63 50.46
C GLN A 265 13.34 15.79 51.86
N GLN A 266 12.21 15.14 52.14
CA GLN A 266 11.60 15.14 53.47
C GLN A 266 12.51 14.50 54.52
N LEU A 267 13.10 13.35 54.21
CA LEU A 267 14.06 12.69 55.11
C LEU A 267 15.29 13.58 55.37
N THR A 268 15.89 14.13 54.31
CA THR A 268 17.05 15.03 54.43
C THR A 268 16.74 16.27 55.25
N LYS A 269 15.55 16.85 55.09
CA LYS A 269 15.11 18.03 55.86
C LYS A 269 15.05 17.74 57.35
N VAL A 270 14.46 16.61 57.75
CA VAL A 270 14.34 16.23 59.18
C VAL A 270 15.72 16.06 59.81
N VAL A 271 16.65 15.41 59.11
CA VAL A 271 18.03 15.24 59.58
C VAL A 271 18.73 16.59 59.74
N ASN A 272 18.59 17.48 58.77
CA ASN A 272 19.19 18.81 58.82
C ASN A 272 18.61 19.64 59.98
N ASP A 273 17.29 19.63 60.16
CA ASP A 273 16.61 20.30 61.27
C ASP A 273 17.13 19.79 62.64
N ILE A 274 17.33 18.48 62.80
CA ILE A 274 17.87 17.92 64.04
C ILE A 274 19.33 18.30 64.24
N SER A 275 20.15 18.24 63.18
CA SER A 275 21.57 18.62 63.23
C SER A 275 21.78 20.09 63.62
N THR A 276 20.80 20.95 63.33
CA THR A 276 20.79 22.37 63.66
C THR A 276 20.12 22.68 65.01
N GLY A 277 19.81 21.65 65.80
CA GLY A 277 19.29 21.79 67.16
C GLY A 277 17.76 21.75 67.29
N LYS A 278 17.00 21.56 66.20
CA LYS A 278 15.53 21.42 66.27
C LYS A 278 15.15 19.97 66.58
N LEU A 279 15.24 19.59 67.86
CA LEU A 279 15.06 18.20 68.32
C LEU A 279 13.59 17.70 68.26
N ASP A 280 12.61 18.55 67.97
CA ASP A 280 11.20 18.15 67.86
C ASP A 280 10.81 17.66 66.45
N SER A 281 11.69 17.81 65.46
CA SER A 281 11.42 17.33 64.09
C SER A 281 11.29 15.80 64.06
N LYS A 282 10.29 15.29 63.33
CA LYS A 282 9.96 13.86 63.21
C LYS A 282 9.77 13.48 61.75
N ILE A 283 10.16 12.26 61.40
CA ILE A 283 9.92 11.68 60.07
C ILE A 283 8.42 11.36 59.91
N ASP A 284 7.87 11.59 58.72
CA ASP A 284 6.47 11.30 58.39
C ASP A 284 6.15 9.80 58.61
N PRO A 285 5.14 9.44 59.42
CA PRO A 285 4.73 8.05 59.66
C PRO A 285 4.47 7.26 58.38
N ARG A 286 3.95 7.90 57.32
CA ARG A 286 3.68 7.23 56.03
C ARG A 286 4.94 6.74 55.35
N LEU A 287 6.07 7.43 55.56
CA LEU A 287 7.38 6.99 55.05
C LEU A 287 7.93 5.81 55.86
N LEU A 288 7.71 5.80 57.18
CA LEU A 288 8.15 4.71 58.07
C LEU A 288 7.36 3.41 57.82
N GLU A 289 6.09 3.53 57.47
CA GLU A 289 5.21 2.42 57.09
C GLU A 289 5.47 1.90 55.67
N SER A 290 6.21 2.67 54.85
CA SER A 290 6.57 2.23 53.51
C SER A 290 7.40 0.94 53.56
N LYS A 291 7.03 -0.02 52.69
CA LYS A 291 7.67 -1.34 52.62
C LYS A 291 8.82 -1.42 51.60
N GLY A 292 9.05 -0.32 50.88
CA GLY A 292 10.10 -0.21 49.87
C GLY A 292 11.43 0.31 50.39
N GLU A 293 12.38 0.48 49.46
CA GLU A 293 13.73 1.00 49.72
C GLU A 293 13.70 2.38 50.41
N ILE A 294 12.76 3.24 50.02
CA ILE A 294 12.54 4.54 50.68
C ILE A 294 12.09 4.38 52.14
N GLY A 295 11.28 3.36 52.44
CA GLY A 295 10.86 3.07 53.81
C GLY A 295 11.96 2.43 54.66
N ASP A 296 12.78 1.56 54.06
CA ASP A 296 14.00 1.06 54.70
C ASP A 296 14.96 2.21 55.03
N LEU A 297 15.12 3.15 54.10
CA LEU A 297 15.89 4.38 54.31
C LEU A 297 15.28 5.23 55.43
N ALA A 298 13.97 5.45 55.43
CA ALA A 298 13.28 6.23 56.46
C ALA A 298 13.48 5.63 57.87
N ARG A 299 13.37 4.31 58.02
CA ARG A 299 13.59 3.61 59.29
C ARG A 299 15.05 3.70 59.76
N ALA A 300 16.01 3.64 58.84
CA ALA A 300 17.43 3.81 59.18
C ALA A 300 17.74 5.26 59.64
N PHE A 301 17.17 6.25 58.95
CA PHE A 301 17.28 7.65 59.35
C PHE A 301 16.62 7.91 60.70
N ASP A 302 15.46 7.32 60.99
CA ASP A 302 14.77 7.48 62.27
C ASP A 302 15.63 7.01 63.46
N ARG A 303 16.26 5.83 63.34
CA ARG A 303 17.19 5.32 64.37
C ARG A 303 18.38 6.25 64.59
N THR A 304 18.92 6.81 63.51
CA THR A 304 20.05 7.76 63.57
C THR A 304 19.63 9.05 64.26
N VAL A 305 18.45 9.56 63.92
CA VAL A 305 17.82 10.74 64.51
C VAL A 305 17.60 10.55 66.01
N VAL A 306 17.05 9.42 66.44
CA VAL A 306 16.84 9.10 67.86
C VAL A 306 18.16 9.06 68.61
N SER A 307 19.18 8.41 68.03
CA SER A 307 20.52 8.32 68.63
C SER A 307 21.18 9.69 68.79
N LEU A 308 21.07 10.55 67.77
CA LEU A 308 21.60 11.91 67.80
C LEU A 308 20.90 12.78 68.85
N LYS A 309 19.57 12.66 68.98
CA LYS A 309 18.80 13.37 70.01
C LYS A 309 19.22 12.96 71.42
N LEU A 310 19.47 11.67 71.66
CA LEU A 310 19.95 11.17 72.95
C LEU A 310 21.34 11.74 73.27
N ALA A 311 22.28 11.64 72.33
CA ALA A 311 23.64 12.17 72.50
C ALA A 311 23.68 13.69 72.76
N MET A 312 22.85 14.47 72.04
CA MET A 312 22.76 15.92 72.24
C MET A 312 22.13 16.29 73.60
N ARG A 313 21.18 15.49 74.11
CA ARG A 313 20.58 15.67 75.43
C ARG A 313 21.57 15.36 76.56
N GLU A 314 22.33 14.28 76.44
CA GLU A 314 23.38 13.92 77.41
C GLU A 314 24.44 15.03 77.50
N LYS A 315 24.93 15.54 76.35
CA LYS A 315 25.91 16.63 76.32
C LYS A 315 25.37 17.95 76.86
N GLY A 316 24.09 18.25 76.63
CA GLY A 316 23.40 19.43 77.19
C GLY A 316 23.24 19.36 78.71
N GLN A 317 23.03 18.17 79.28
CA GLN A 317 22.92 17.97 80.72
C GLN A 317 24.28 18.08 81.44
N THR A 318 25.37 17.59 80.83
CA THR A 318 26.73 17.74 81.39
C THR A 318 27.23 19.19 81.44
N GLY A 319 26.78 20.07 80.54
CA GLY A 319 27.16 21.49 80.57
C GLY A 319 26.41 22.33 81.64
N GLN A 320 25.29 21.83 82.14
CA GLN A 320 24.48 22.50 83.16
C GLN A 320 24.84 22.06 84.60
N SER A 321 25.64 20.99 84.74
CA SER A 321 26.11 20.48 86.04
C SER A 321 27.40 21.16 86.52
N ASP A 322 28.18 21.79 85.63
CA ASP A 322 29.44 22.46 85.99
C ASP A 322 29.27 23.89 86.52
N THR A 323 28.09 24.51 86.40
CA THR A 323 27.84 25.89 86.90
C THR A 323 27.24 25.95 88.31
N SER A 324 26.88 24.83 88.93
CA SER A 324 26.21 24.79 90.23
C SER A 324 27.10 24.37 91.41
N THR A 325 28.41 24.15 91.21
CA THR A 325 29.32 23.67 92.28
C THR A 325 30.42 24.65 92.71
N THR A 326 30.36 25.94 92.34
CA THR A 326 31.34 26.92 92.85
C THR A 326 30.67 28.20 93.34
N LYS A 327 30.16 28.18 94.58
CA LYS A 327 30.21 29.29 95.57
C LYS A 327 29.37 28.97 96.81
N GLU A 328 29.91 28.14 97.68
CA GLU A 328 29.71 28.25 99.14
C GLU A 328 30.99 27.72 99.80
N ALA A 329 31.83 28.64 100.30
CA ALA A 329 32.75 28.49 101.43
C ALA A 329 33.79 29.62 101.42
N THR A 330 33.42 30.81 101.92
CA THR A 330 34.08 31.57 103.01
C THR A 330 33.53 32.99 103.05
#